data_AF-A0A942GAM2-F1
#
_entry.id   AF-A0A942GAM2-F1
#
_cell.length_a   1.000
_cell.length_b   1.000
_cell.length_c   1.000
_cell.angle_alpha   90.00
_cell.angle_beta   90.00
_cell.angle_gamma   90.00
#
_symmetry.space_group_name_H-M   'P 1'
#
loop_
_entity.id
_entity.type
_entity.pdbx_description
1 polymer ?
#
loop_
_entity_poly.entity_id
_entity_poly.type
_entity_poly.pdbx_seq_one_letter_code
_entity_poly.pdbx_strand_id
1 'polypeptide(L)'
;MTDGHANDGHGHDHAHDDPAEGPGHVHIHDPEGHVQAVETDLEYFRRKRLESRVLHFLRRGIITFADLLGADPGSGDETPWRERRWADADGPIRFVEDELDRLVKGIATATIPHAGAEAVAIDDTRRERGDYDPFFRIAEREHLGRGGLDERLEAVAAELANTHRLLAGFTRALLDRGRVTPEQLDARREELARIDHRNGARITARAWLDPEFKQRLIETGRAAVRELDIPPGKLGRLGVAENTDEVHNIVVCTLCSCYPHDLLGNPPWWYRTDGYKQRIVTEPRATIRDMFDLDLADDVQVRVHDSTSDVRWMVLPQRPAGTEGMSEDELA
;
A
#
# COMPACT_ATOMS: atom_id res chain seq x y z
N MET A 1 5.11 -15.36 76.51
CA MET A 1 6.38 -16.07 76.25
C MET A 1 6.08 -17.00 75.09
N THR A 2 6.24 -16.50 73.86
CA THR A 2 7.43 -16.74 72.98
C THR A 2 7.49 -18.21 72.58
N ASP A 3 7.68 -18.68 71.35
CA ASP A 3 7.92 -18.25 69.96
C ASP A 3 7.71 -19.58 69.18
N GLY A 4 7.44 -19.73 67.88
CA GLY A 4 7.99 -19.12 66.68
C GLY A 4 7.96 -20.18 65.55
N HIS A 5 7.95 -19.71 64.29
CA HIS A 5 8.12 -20.44 63.01
C HIS A 5 7.00 -21.40 62.56
N ALA A 6 6.53 -21.42 61.32
CA ALA A 6 7.17 -21.06 60.04
C ALA A 6 6.24 -20.24 59.12
N ASN A 7 6.86 -19.37 58.33
CA ASN A 7 6.27 -18.52 57.30
C ASN A 7 6.75 -19.07 55.95
N ASP A 8 5.87 -19.71 55.18
CA ASP A 8 6.18 -20.13 53.80
C ASP A 8 5.50 -19.15 52.84
N GLY A 9 6.36 -18.49 52.06
CA GLY A 9 5.98 -17.46 51.12
C GLY A 9 5.33 -18.02 49.85
N HIS A 10 4.33 -17.29 49.37
CA HIS A 10 3.96 -17.28 47.95
C HIS A 10 4.24 -15.88 47.43
N GLY A 11 5.46 -15.71 46.94
CA GLY A 11 5.83 -14.57 46.12
C GLY A 11 5.03 -14.64 44.82
N HIS A 12 4.37 -13.52 44.50
CA HIS A 12 3.94 -13.24 43.15
C HIS A 12 5.19 -13.15 42.27
N ASP A 13 5.31 -14.06 41.30
CA ASP A 13 6.28 -13.95 40.22
C ASP A 13 5.94 -12.69 39.42
N HIS A 14 6.77 -11.67 39.62
CA HIS A 14 6.88 -10.54 38.71
C HIS A 14 7.40 -11.08 37.38
N ALA A 15 6.56 -10.99 36.34
CA ALA A 15 6.99 -11.21 34.97
C ALA A 15 8.17 -10.27 34.69
N HIS A 16 9.27 -10.86 34.22
CA HIS A 16 10.44 -10.17 33.75
C HIS A 16 10.06 -9.28 32.56
N ASP A 17 10.13 -7.96 32.75
CA ASP A 17 10.32 -7.00 31.66
C ASP A 17 11.67 -7.33 30.98
N ASP A 18 11.62 -7.78 29.73
CA ASP A 18 12.79 -7.99 28.90
C ASP A 18 13.16 -6.66 28.22
N PRO A 19 14.30 -6.02 28.55
CA PRO A 19 14.60 -4.65 28.13
C PRO A 19 15.29 -4.62 26.75
N ALA A 20 14.68 -5.24 25.75
CA ALA A 20 15.22 -5.35 24.39
C ALA A 20 14.34 -4.75 23.28
N GLU A 21 13.31 -3.97 23.61
CA GLU A 21 12.49 -3.29 22.61
C GLU A 21 13.07 -1.89 22.28
N GLY A 22 13.71 -1.79 21.12
CA GLY A 22 13.94 -0.52 20.44
C GLY A 22 12.61 0.11 19.97
N PRO A 23 12.62 1.40 19.56
CA PRO A 23 11.38 2.13 19.32
C PRO A 23 10.63 1.58 18.08
N GLY A 24 9.41 1.08 18.27
CA GLY A 24 8.38 1.04 17.24
C GLY A 24 8.17 -0.27 16.46
N HIS A 25 8.37 -1.45 17.05
CA HIS A 25 7.96 -2.70 16.42
C HIS A 25 6.44 -2.90 16.58
N VAL A 26 5.66 -2.49 15.57
CA VAL A 26 4.23 -2.85 15.49
C VAL A 26 4.15 -4.32 15.05
N HIS A 27 3.65 -5.18 15.94
CA HIS A 27 3.39 -6.57 15.65
C HIS A 27 2.23 -6.72 14.64
N ILE A 28 2.35 -7.69 13.72
CA ILE A 28 1.28 -7.97 12.75
C ILE A 28 0.17 -8.74 13.47
N HIS A 29 -0.98 -8.08 13.70
CA HIS A 29 -2.13 -8.66 14.39
C HIS A 29 -2.93 -9.68 13.56
N ASP A 30 -2.83 -9.62 12.22
CA ASP A 30 -3.52 -10.52 11.28
C ASP A 30 -2.56 -11.09 10.21
N PRO A 31 -1.65 -12.01 10.58
CA PRO A 31 -0.69 -12.58 9.64
C PRO A 31 -1.31 -13.17 8.37
N GLU A 32 -2.45 -13.86 8.53
CA GLU A 32 -3.17 -14.51 7.44
C GLU A 32 -3.75 -13.50 6.46
N GLY A 33 -4.38 -12.43 6.97
CA GLY A 33 -4.94 -11.36 6.14
C GLY A 33 -3.87 -10.57 5.40
N HIS A 34 -2.68 -10.38 6.01
CA HIS A 34 -1.54 -9.75 5.34
C HIS A 34 -1.04 -10.59 4.16
N VAL A 35 -0.81 -11.89 4.35
CA VAL A 35 -0.37 -12.77 3.26
C VAL A 35 -1.43 -12.89 2.17
N GLN A 36 -2.71 -12.95 2.52
CA GLN A 36 -3.81 -12.95 1.55
C GLN A 36 -3.85 -11.64 0.72
N ALA A 37 -3.59 -10.49 1.36
CA ALA A 37 -3.49 -9.21 0.67
C ALA A 37 -2.34 -9.20 -0.34
N VAL A 38 -1.17 -9.74 0.02
CA VAL A 38 -0.02 -9.88 -0.88
C VAL A 38 -0.35 -10.79 -2.06
N GLU A 39 -0.95 -11.96 -1.83
CA GLU A 39 -1.35 -12.89 -2.90
C GLU A 39 -2.32 -12.24 -3.89
N THR A 40 -3.33 -11.53 -3.37
CA THR A 40 -4.35 -10.83 -4.17
C THR A 40 -3.74 -9.71 -5.01
N ASP A 41 -2.93 -8.86 -4.39
CA ASP A 41 -2.29 -7.73 -5.08
C ASP A 41 -1.25 -8.23 -6.11
N LEU A 42 -0.49 -9.29 -5.79
CA LEU A 42 0.44 -9.91 -6.74
C LEU A 42 -0.29 -10.34 -8.02
N GLU A 43 -1.39 -11.07 -7.89
CA GLU A 43 -2.17 -11.54 -9.04
C GLU A 43 -2.79 -10.36 -9.80
N TYR A 44 -3.26 -9.33 -9.10
CA TYR A 44 -3.76 -8.09 -9.72
C TYR A 44 -2.67 -7.42 -10.58
N PHE A 45 -1.51 -7.12 -10.00
CA PHE A 45 -0.45 -6.38 -10.69
C PHE A 45 0.19 -7.21 -11.81
N ARG A 46 0.41 -8.51 -11.58
CA ARG A 46 0.90 -9.43 -12.60
C ARG A 46 -0.02 -9.44 -13.81
N ARG A 47 -1.29 -9.78 -13.63
CA ARG A 47 -2.23 -10.00 -14.73
C ARG A 47 -2.60 -8.68 -15.41
N LYS A 48 -3.00 -7.69 -14.63
CA LYS A 48 -3.62 -6.46 -15.15
C LYS A 48 -2.64 -5.34 -15.48
N ARG A 49 -1.38 -5.42 -15.03
CA ARG A 49 -0.40 -4.33 -15.23
C ARG A 49 0.86 -4.79 -15.96
N LEU A 50 1.43 -5.94 -15.59
CA LEU A 50 2.69 -6.43 -16.15
C LEU A 50 2.51 -7.34 -17.37
N GLU A 51 1.97 -8.54 -17.18
CA GLU A 51 1.89 -9.56 -18.23
C GLU A 51 0.99 -9.12 -19.40
N SER A 52 -0.15 -8.47 -19.12
CA SER A 52 -1.00 -7.90 -20.18
C SER A 52 -0.26 -6.85 -21.02
N ARG A 53 0.63 -6.07 -20.40
CA ARG A 53 1.50 -5.11 -21.11
C ARG A 53 2.57 -5.82 -21.93
N VAL A 54 3.24 -6.83 -21.35
CA VAL A 54 4.23 -7.64 -22.08
C VAL A 54 3.59 -8.27 -23.32
N LEU A 55 2.40 -8.87 -23.17
CA LEU A 55 1.62 -9.42 -24.28
C LEU A 55 1.25 -8.37 -25.33
N HIS A 56 0.83 -7.17 -24.91
CA HIS A 56 0.57 -6.07 -25.84
C HIS A 56 1.81 -5.75 -26.68
N PHE A 57 2.97 -5.63 -26.04
CA PHE A 57 4.21 -5.24 -26.72
C PHE A 57 4.69 -6.32 -27.69
N LEU A 58 4.57 -7.59 -27.30
CA LEU A 58 4.84 -8.74 -28.17
C LEU A 58 3.94 -8.72 -29.41
N ARG A 59 2.62 -8.53 -29.22
CA ARG A 59 1.64 -8.48 -30.32
C ARG A 59 1.87 -7.31 -31.27
N ARG A 60 2.37 -6.18 -30.75
CA ARG A 60 2.71 -4.99 -31.56
C ARG A 60 4.13 -5.03 -32.14
N GLY A 61 4.92 -6.07 -31.86
CA GLY A 61 6.30 -6.19 -32.31
C GLY A 61 7.23 -5.12 -31.74
N ILE A 62 6.85 -4.49 -30.61
CA ILE A 62 7.69 -3.49 -29.93
C ILE A 62 8.91 -4.19 -29.33
N ILE A 63 8.68 -5.36 -28.75
CA ILE A 63 9.66 -6.37 -28.34
C ILE A 63 9.25 -7.72 -28.94
N THR A 64 10.16 -8.68 -28.91
CA THR A 64 9.97 -10.07 -29.35
C THR A 64 10.27 -11.03 -28.20
N PHE A 65 9.86 -12.30 -28.35
CA PHE A 65 10.23 -13.34 -27.38
C PHE A 65 11.74 -13.53 -27.29
N ALA A 66 12.47 -13.37 -28.40
CA ALA A 66 13.94 -13.45 -28.40
C ALA A 66 14.57 -12.33 -27.56
N ASP A 67 14.00 -11.11 -27.57
CA ASP A 67 14.49 -10.03 -26.70
C ASP A 67 14.24 -10.34 -25.23
N LEU A 68 13.06 -10.88 -24.88
CA LEU A 68 12.73 -11.24 -23.49
C LEU A 68 13.61 -12.38 -22.96
N LEU A 69 13.87 -13.40 -23.78
CA LEU A 69 14.69 -14.55 -23.40
C LEU A 69 16.20 -14.24 -23.42
N GLY A 70 16.63 -13.34 -24.30
CA GLY A 70 18.03 -12.90 -24.42
C GLY A 70 18.40 -11.79 -23.43
N ALA A 71 17.42 -11.10 -22.86
CA ALA A 71 17.64 -10.16 -21.78
C ALA A 71 18.11 -10.93 -20.53
N ASP A 72 19.36 -10.74 -20.15
CA ASP A 72 19.87 -11.19 -18.86
C ASP A 72 19.33 -10.23 -17.77
N PRO A 73 18.40 -10.68 -16.91
CA PRO A 73 17.87 -9.85 -15.83
C PRO A 73 18.91 -9.63 -14.72
N GLY A 74 20.06 -10.31 -14.76
CA GLY A 74 21.06 -10.36 -13.69
C GLY A 74 20.70 -11.39 -12.61
N SER A 75 21.70 -11.75 -11.79
CA SER A 75 21.51 -12.59 -10.60
C SER A 75 20.89 -11.76 -9.48
N GLY A 76 19.61 -12.01 -9.18
CA GLY A 76 18.95 -11.48 -7.98
C GLY A 76 19.42 -12.20 -6.71
N ASP A 77 18.79 -11.89 -5.58
CA ASP A 77 18.96 -12.69 -4.36
C ASP A 77 18.37 -14.09 -4.58
N GLU A 78 19.25 -15.07 -4.78
CA GLU A 78 18.90 -16.48 -5.01
C GLU A 78 18.80 -17.29 -3.71
N THR A 79 18.89 -16.65 -2.54
CA THR A 79 18.83 -17.35 -1.24
C THR A 79 17.51 -18.12 -1.13
N PRO A 80 17.56 -19.47 -1.01
CA PRO A 80 16.36 -20.28 -0.89
C PRO A 80 15.52 -19.86 0.32
N TRP A 81 14.20 -19.86 0.17
CA TRP A 81 13.27 -19.44 1.23
C TRP A 81 13.56 -20.11 2.57
N ARG A 82 13.78 -21.42 2.55
CA ARG A 82 14.06 -22.24 3.75
C ARG A 82 15.40 -21.97 4.42
N GLU A 83 16.31 -21.30 3.72
CA GLU A 83 17.64 -20.95 4.24
C GLU A 83 17.66 -19.53 4.83
N ARG A 84 16.61 -18.74 4.59
CA ARG A 84 16.48 -17.39 5.14
C ARG A 84 16.31 -17.45 6.65
N ARG A 85 16.98 -16.52 7.33
CA ARG A 85 16.84 -16.30 8.77
C ARG A 85 16.12 -14.98 9.01
N TRP A 86 15.11 -15.03 9.85
CA TRP A 86 14.26 -13.88 10.18
C TRP A 86 14.59 -13.38 11.59
N ALA A 87 14.50 -12.07 11.79
CA ALA A 87 14.74 -11.46 13.09
C ALA A 87 13.60 -11.76 14.08
N ASP A 88 12.37 -11.80 13.59
CA ASP A 88 11.15 -12.06 14.33
C ASP A 88 10.17 -12.90 13.49
N ALA A 89 9.02 -13.25 14.08
CA ALA A 89 7.99 -14.04 13.41
C ALA A 89 7.28 -13.29 12.26
N ASP A 90 7.35 -11.95 12.25
CA ASP A 90 6.72 -11.10 11.22
C ASP A 90 7.65 -10.89 10.01
N GLY A 91 8.96 -11.15 10.16
CA GLY A 91 9.98 -10.99 9.13
C GLY A 91 9.64 -11.63 7.78
N PRO A 92 9.15 -12.88 7.72
CA PRO A 92 8.70 -13.49 6.47
C PRO A 92 7.60 -12.70 5.76
N ILE A 93 6.65 -12.15 6.53
CA ILE A 93 5.49 -11.41 6.00
C ILE A 93 5.96 -10.05 5.47
N ARG A 94 6.73 -9.31 6.27
CA ARG A 94 7.33 -8.03 5.86
C ARG A 94 8.18 -8.19 4.61
N PHE A 95 8.89 -9.31 4.47
CA PHE A 95 9.66 -9.59 3.26
C PHE A 95 8.77 -9.67 2.02
N VAL A 96 7.71 -10.49 2.02
CA VAL A 96 6.85 -10.63 0.83
C VAL A 96 6.09 -9.35 0.51
N GLU A 97 5.73 -8.59 1.54
CA GLU A 97 5.19 -7.23 1.44
C GLU A 97 6.16 -6.27 0.74
N ASP A 98 7.41 -6.18 1.22
CA ASP A 98 8.45 -5.33 0.65
C ASP A 98 8.80 -5.74 -0.79
N GLU A 99 8.86 -7.05 -1.07
CA GLU A 99 9.07 -7.59 -2.41
C GLU A 99 7.95 -7.18 -3.37
N LEU A 100 6.68 -7.24 -2.94
CA LEU A 100 5.54 -6.81 -3.75
C LEU A 100 5.55 -5.30 -3.95
N ASP A 101 5.82 -4.51 -2.92
CA ASP A 101 5.94 -3.05 -3.05
C ASP A 101 7.05 -2.65 -4.04
N ARG A 102 8.18 -3.37 -4.02
CA ARG A 102 9.25 -3.19 -5.01
C ARG A 102 8.78 -3.57 -6.42
N LEU A 103 8.03 -4.66 -6.56
CA LEU A 103 7.48 -5.09 -7.85
C LEU A 103 6.53 -4.03 -8.42
N VAL A 104 5.60 -3.52 -7.60
CA VAL A 104 4.64 -2.49 -7.99
C VAL A 104 5.35 -1.21 -8.44
N LYS A 105 6.34 -0.73 -7.66
CA LYS A 105 7.18 0.42 -8.03
C LYS A 105 7.95 0.17 -9.33
N GLY A 106 8.46 -1.04 -9.52
CA GLY A 106 9.15 -1.44 -10.74
C GLY A 106 8.25 -1.47 -11.97
N ILE A 107 7.03 -2.01 -11.87
CA ILE A 107 6.01 -1.97 -12.93
C ILE A 107 5.66 -0.52 -13.29
N ALA A 108 5.44 0.33 -12.28
CA ALA A 108 5.15 1.75 -12.46
C ALA A 108 6.32 2.50 -13.14
N THR A 109 7.56 2.12 -12.82
CA THR A 109 8.78 2.63 -13.44
C THR A 109 8.88 2.21 -14.91
N ALA A 110 8.55 0.96 -15.25
CA ALA A 110 8.55 0.47 -16.63
C ALA A 110 7.37 0.99 -17.48
N THR A 111 6.48 1.80 -16.90
CA THR A 111 5.26 2.34 -17.52
C THR A 111 5.43 3.80 -17.98
N ILE A 112 6.63 4.18 -18.42
CA ILE A 112 6.89 5.51 -19.00
C ILE A 112 6.22 5.60 -20.38
N PRO A 113 5.55 6.70 -20.76
CA PRO A 113 5.06 6.87 -22.14
C PRO A 113 6.19 6.67 -23.16
N HIS A 114 6.03 5.72 -24.08
CA HIS A 114 7.01 5.43 -25.14
C HIS A 114 6.67 6.25 -26.39
N ALA A 115 7.68 6.69 -27.13
CA ALA A 115 7.47 7.33 -28.42
C ALA A 115 6.71 6.37 -29.37
N GLY A 116 5.53 6.79 -29.83
CA GLY A 116 4.70 6.04 -30.79
C GLY A 116 3.69 5.05 -30.19
N ALA A 117 3.47 5.06 -28.87
CA ALA A 117 2.48 4.20 -28.20
C ALA A 117 1.53 5.03 -27.31
N GLU A 118 0.61 5.77 -27.93
CA GLU A 118 -0.30 6.66 -27.22
C GLU A 118 -1.37 5.93 -26.38
N ALA A 119 -1.54 4.61 -26.53
CA ALA A 119 -2.38 3.82 -25.64
C ALA A 119 -1.93 2.35 -25.57
N VAL A 120 -1.21 1.99 -24.49
CA VAL A 120 -0.95 0.57 -24.17
C VAL A 120 -2.26 -0.05 -23.66
N ALA A 121 -2.77 -1.02 -24.39
CA ALA A 121 -3.96 -1.76 -23.99
C ALA A 121 -3.56 -2.81 -22.94
N ILE A 122 -4.00 -2.61 -21.70
CA ILE A 122 -3.89 -3.56 -20.59
C ILE A 122 -5.26 -4.19 -20.34
N ASP A 123 -5.34 -5.22 -19.50
CA ASP A 123 -6.59 -5.97 -19.30
C ASP A 123 -7.79 -5.07 -18.93
N ASP A 124 -7.57 -3.99 -18.18
CA ASP A 124 -8.63 -3.04 -17.81
C ASP A 124 -9.00 -2.03 -18.93
N THR A 125 -8.16 -1.84 -19.95
CA THR A 125 -8.36 -0.83 -21.02
C THR A 125 -8.60 -1.43 -22.40
N ARG A 126 -8.52 -2.76 -22.55
CA ARG A 126 -8.79 -3.48 -23.81
C ARG A 126 -10.29 -3.44 -24.13
N ARG A 127 -10.64 -2.83 -25.27
CA ARG A 127 -12.03 -2.68 -25.76
C ARG A 127 -12.43 -3.70 -26.84
N GLU A 128 -11.58 -4.69 -27.13
CA GLU A 128 -11.85 -5.63 -28.22
C GLU A 128 -12.96 -6.61 -27.81
N ARG A 129 -14.09 -6.53 -28.54
CA ARG A 129 -15.29 -7.38 -28.44
C ARG A 129 -15.92 -7.43 -27.04
N GLY A 130 -16.68 -6.39 -26.72
CA GLY A 130 -17.73 -6.40 -25.69
C GLY A 130 -17.27 -6.94 -24.33
N ASP A 131 -16.73 -6.04 -23.50
CA ASP A 131 -16.47 -6.16 -22.07
C ASP A 131 -16.54 -7.60 -21.49
N TYR A 132 -15.35 -8.13 -21.18
CA TYR A 132 -15.11 -9.26 -20.28
C TYR A 132 -15.14 -10.70 -20.83
N ASP A 133 -14.71 -10.97 -22.07
CA ASP A 133 -14.46 -12.37 -22.49
C ASP A 133 -13.37 -13.03 -21.60
N PRO A 134 -13.70 -14.04 -20.77
CA PRO A 134 -12.74 -14.70 -19.89
C PRO A 134 -11.59 -15.36 -20.65
N PHE A 135 -11.80 -15.71 -21.94
CA PHE A 135 -10.78 -16.32 -22.80
C PHE A 135 -9.52 -15.46 -22.92
N PHE A 136 -9.66 -14.14 -22.91
CA PHE A 136 -8.53 -13.22 -23.09
C PHE A 136 -7.87 -12.77 -21.78
N ARG A 137 -8.40 -13.19 -20.63
CA ARG A 137 -7.82 -12.89 -19.32
C ARG A 137 -6.68 -13.85 -19.03
N ILE A 138 -5.60 -13.31 -18.48
CA ILE A 138 -4.56 -14.16 -17.88
C ILE A 138 -5.19 -14.88 -16.69
N ALA A 139 -4.99 -16.19 -16.55
CA ALA A 139 -5.54 -16.97 -15.46
C ALA A 139 -4.83 -16.68 -14.13
N GLU A 140 -5.56 -16.84 -13.02
CA GLU A 140 -4.96 -16.84 -11.68
C GLU A 140 -4.11 -18.09 -11.45
N ARG A 141 -3.10 -17.95 -10.59
CA ARG A 141 -2.28 -19.10 -10.15
C ARG A 141 -3.03 -19.87 -9.06
N GLU A 142 -3.51 -21.06 -9.42
CA GLU A 142 -4.36 -21.86 -8.52
C GLU A 142 -3.70 -22.29 -7.21
N HIS A 143 -2.36 -22.32 -7.15
CA HIS A 143 -1.61 -22.75 -5.97
C HIS A 143 -1.44 -21.65 -4.91
N LEU A 144 -1.62 -20.38 -5.26
CA LEU A 144 -1.60 -19.29 -4.28
C LEU A 144 -2.86 -19.37 -3.39
N GLY A 145 -2.74 -19.01 -2.12
CA GLY A 145 -3.85 -19.08 -1.15
C GLY A 145 -4.17 -20.48 -0.64
N ARG A 146 -3.38 -21.51 -0.98
CA ARG A 146 -3.57 -22.89 -0.50
C ARG A 146 -2.49 -23.29 0.51
N GLY A 147 -2.88 -24.09 1.49
CA GLY A 147 -1.96 -24.61 2.51
C GLY A 147 -1.90 -23.74 3.77
N GLY A 148 -0.95 -24.05 4.64
CA GLY A 148 -0.66 -23.25 5.83
C GLY A 148 0.10 -21.96 5.51
N LEU A 149 0.19 -21.05 6.49
CA LEU A 149 0.85 -19.75 6.35
C LEU A 149 2.27 -19.87 5.76
N ASP A 150 3.10 -20.77 6.29
CA ASP A 150 4.49 -20.97 5.81
C ASP A 150 4.56 -21.46 4.36
N GLU A 151 3.65 -22.36 3.96
CA GLU A 151 3.57 -22.88 2.59
C GLU A 151 3.16 -21.78 1.61
N ARG A 152 2.20 -20.93 2.02
CA ARG A 152 1.74 -19.77 1.26
C ARG A 152 2.83 -18.70 1.13
N LEU A 153 3.56 -18.43 2.21
CA LEU A 153 4.71 -17.52 2.20
C LEU A 153 5.82 -18.01 1.25
N GLU A 154 6.18 -19.30 1.29
CA GLU A 154 7.14 -19.90 0.37
C GLU A 154 6.68 -19.78 -1.09
N ALA A 155 5.39 -20.08 -1.35
CA ALA A 155 4.82 -20.01 -2.68
C ALA A 155 4.77 -18.57 -3.23
N VAL A 156 4.30 -17.60 -2.43
CA VAL A 156 4.19 -16.20 -2.87
C VAL A 156 5.57 -15.57 -3.07
N ALA A 157 6.55 -15.89 -2.22
CA ALA A 157 7.93 -15.44 -2.38
C ALA A 157 8.54 -15.96 -3.70
N ALA A 158 8.31 -17.23 -4.03
CA ALA A 158 8.77 -17.80 -5.30
C ALA A 158 8.11 -17.12 -6.51
N GLU A 159 6.80 -16.84 -6.45
CA GLU A 159 6.11 -16.16 -7.53
C GLU A 159 6.48 -14.68 -7.66
N LEU A 160 6.77 -13.99 -6.56
CA LEU A 160 7.34 -12.64 -6.56
C LEU A 160 8.69 -12.64 -7.27
N ALA A 161 9.59 -13.57 -6.93
CA ALA A 161 10.88 -13.70 -7.60
C ALA A 161 10.73 -13.97 -9.11
N ASN A 162 9.83 -14.87 -9.51
CA ASN A 162 9.52 -15.11 -10.92
C ASN A 162 9.00 -13.85 -11.64
N THR A 163 8.12 -13.11 -10.98
CA THR A 163 7.49 -11.92 -11.56
C THR A 163 8.48 -10.75 -11.66
N HIS A 164 9.38 -10.61 -10.68
CA HIS A 164 10.53 -9.70 -10.74
C HIS A 164 11.45 -10.02 -11.91
N ARG A 165 11.77 -11.30 -12.16
CA ARG A 165 12.56 -11.71 -13.34
C ARG A 165 11.90 -11.30 -14.65
N LEU A 166 10.59 -11.50 -14.77
CA LEU A 166 9.85 -11.04 -15.95
C LEU A 166 9.91 -9.52 -16.11
N LEU A 167 9.70 -8.77 -15.04
CA LEU A 167 9.78 -7.31 -15.07
C LEU A 167 11.18 -6.82 -15.47
N ALA A 168 12.23 -7.44 -14.91
CA ALA A 168 13.61 -7.11 -15.23
C ALA A 168 13.93 -7.40 -16.71
N GLY A 169 13.58 -8.59 -17.21
CA GLY A 169 13.74 -8.96 -18.62
C GLY A 169 12.94 -8.05 -19.56
N PHE A 170 11.70 -7.70 -19.20
CA PHE A 170 10.88 -6.75 -19.95
C PHE A 170 11.53 -5.36 -20.01
N THR A 171 11.94 -4.83 -18.86
CA THR A 171 12.59 -3.51 -18.77
C THR A 171 13.88 -3.49 -19.58
N ARG A 172 14.68 -4.55 -19.52
CA ARG A 172 15.92 -4.69 -20.27
C ARG A 172 15.67 -4.77 -21.78
N ALA A 173 14.69 -5.55 -22.23
CA ALA A 173 14.29 -5.59 -23.63
C ALA A 173 13.87 -4.22 -24.17
N LEU A 174 13.21 -3.38 -23.35
CA LEU A 174 12.88 -2.01 -23.74
C LEU A 174 14.11 -1.12 -23.90
N LEU A 175 15.10 -1.26 -23.01
CA LEU A 175 16.37 -0.54 -23.09
C LEU A 175 17.18 -0.96 -24.33
N ASP A 176 17.34 -2.27 -24.55
CA ASP A 176 18.12 -2.81 -25.67
C ASP A 176 17.50 -2.44 -27.03
N ARG A 177 16.16 -2.30 -27.08
CA ARG A 177 15.43 -1.82 -28.27
C ARG A 177 15.33 -0.30 -28.36
N GLY A 178 15.94 0.45 -27.43
CA GLY A 178 15.90 1.91 -27.40
C GLY A 178 14.49 2.51 -27.24
N ARG A 179 13.56 1.76 -26.65
CA ARG A 179 12.18 2.21 -26.39
C ARG A 179 12.07 3.11 -25.17
N VAL A 180 13.01 2.97 -24.25
CA VAL A 180 13.22 3.82 -23.08
C VAL A 180 14.73 4.02 -22.91
N THR A 181 15.15 5.08 -22.23
CA THR A 181 16.55 5.30 -21.83
C THR A 181 16.73 5.11 -20.32
N PRO A 182 17.96 4.86 -19.84
CA PRO A 182 18.25 4.81 -18.41
C PRO A 182 17.81 6.09 -17.68
N GLU A 183 18.04 7.26 -18.26
CA GLU A 183 17.71 8.56 -17.67
C GLU A 183 16.19 8.73 -17.51
N GLN A 184 15.40 8.22 -18.47
CA GLN A 184 13.95 8.21 -18.35
C GLN A 184 13.49 7.33 -17.18
N LEU A 185 14.08 6.14 -17.02
CA LEU A 185 13.77 5.25 -15.90
C LEU A 185 14.16 5.86 -14.57
N ASP A 186 15.33 6.49 -14.48
CA ASP A 186 15.81 7.14 -13.26
C ASP A 186 14.93 8.33 -12.87
N ALA A 187 14.61 9.22 -13.83
CA ALA A 187 13.69 10.32 -13.58
C ALA A 187 12.31 9.83 -13.10
N ARG A 188 11.82 8.71 -13.65
CA ARG A 188 10.56 8.11 -13.21
C ARG A 188 10.65 7.52 -11.80
N ARG A 189 11.77 6.90 -11.43
CA ARG A 189 12.00 6.41 -10.06
C ARG A 189 12.03 7.56 -9.07
N GLU A 190 12.72 8.65 -9.39
CA GLU A 190 12.76 9.85 -8.56
C GLU A 190 11.38 10.47 -8.37
N GLU A 191 10.58 10.55 -9.44
CA GLU A 191 9.20 11.05 -9.36
C GLU A 191 8.36 10.17 -8.43
N LEU A 192 8.42 8.85 -8.58
CA LEU A 192 7.69 7.91 -7.74
C LEU A 192 8.15 7.95 -6.27
N ALA A 193 9.44 8.18 -6.02
CA ALA A 193 10.00 8.27 -4.68
C ALA A 193 9.54 9.52 -3.91
N ARG A 194 9.06 10.57 -4.60
CA ARG A 194 8.51 11.79 -3.97
C ARG A 194 7.06 11.62 -3.51
N ILE A 195 6.38 10.55 -3.91
CA ILE A 195 4.98 10.31 -3.53
C ILE A 195 4.96 9.63 -2.15
N ASP A 196 4.67 10.42 -1.12
CA ASP A 196 4.51 9.94 0.26
C ASP A 196 3.36 10.66 0.98
N HIS A 197 3.25 10.43 2.30
CA HIS A 197 2.18 10.97 3.14
C HIS A 197 2.35 12.47 3.49
N ARG A 198 3.50 13.08 3.19
CA ARG A 198 3.80 14.47 3.58
C ARG A 198 2.90 15.47 2.85
N ASN A 199 2.40 15.13 1.67
CA ASN A 199 1.44 15.97 0.97
C ASN A 199 0.14 16.13 1.78
N GLY A 200 -0.40 15.04 2.33
CA GLY A 200 -1.56 15.08 3.23
C GLY A 200 -1.30 15.86 4.51
N ALA A 201 -0.09 15.74 5.08
CA ALA A 201 0.30 16.50 6.27
C ALA A 201 0.38 18.02 6.00
N ARG A 202 1.02 18.43 4.89
CA ARG A 202 1.06 19.83 4.44
C ARG A 202 -0.33 20.42 4.20
N ILE A 203 -1.22 19.66 3.56
CA ILE A 203 -2.61 20.10 3.35
C ILE A 203 -3.33 20.29 4.70
N THR A 204 -3.13 19.36 5.63
CA THR A 204 -3.72 19.40 6.98
C THR A 204 -3.23 20.61 7.77
N ALA A 205 -1.91 20.83 7.82
CA ALA A 205 -1.29 21.97 8.49
C ALA A 205 -1.79 23.31 7.92
N ARG A 206 -1.86 23.44 6.59
CA ARG A 206 -2.43 24.63 5.95
C ARG A 206 -3.89 24.85 6.34
N ALA A 207 -4.72 23.80 6.33
CA ALA A 207 -6.13 23.90 6.72
C ALA A 207 -6.33 24.25 8.20
N TRP A 208 -5.39 23.92 9.08
CA TRP A 208 -5.42 24.34 10.48
C TRP A 208 -5.04 25.80 10.71
N LEU A 209 -4.18 26.37 9.86
CA LEU A 209 -3.70 27.74 9.98
C LEU A 209 -4.50 28.76 9.17
N ASP A 210 -5.13 28.33 8.07
CA ASP A 210 -5.89 29.16 7.15
C ASP A 210 -7.33 28.65 7.02
N PRO A 211 -8.29 29.26 7.77
CA PRO A 211 -9.70 28.89 7.70
C PRO A 211 -10.33 29.10 6.32
N GLU A 212 -9.86 30.07 5.53
CA GLU A 212 -10.37 30.29 4.18
C GLU A 212 -9.89 29.19 3.23
N PHE A 213 -8.62 28.77 3.34
CA PHE A 213 -8.12 27.61 2.63
C PHE A 213 -8.87 26.35 3.02
N LYS A 214 -9.12 26.12 4.31
CA LYS A 214 -9.91 24.97 4.79
C LYS A 214 -11.29 24.92 4.13
N GLN A 215 -11.98 26.06 4.07
CA GLN A 215 -13.28 26.13 3.40
C GLN A 215 -13.16 25.78 1.90
N ARG A 216 -12.18 26.36 1.19
CA ARG A 216 -11.92 26.03 -0.23
C ARG A 216 -11.58 24.56 -0.42
N LEU A 217 -10.79 23.98 0.48
CA LEU A 217 -10.39 22.57 0.45
C LEU A 217 -11.60 21.65 0.59
N ILE A 218 -12.52 21.94 1.51
CA ILE A 218 -13.74 21.15 1.70
C ILE A 218 -14.67 21.28 0.49
N GLU A 219 -14.83 22.48 -0.05
CA GLU A 219 -15.76 22.74 -1.17
C GLU A 219 -15.25 22.24 -2.52
N THR A 220 -13.95 22.41 -2.79
CA THR A 220 -13.37 22.22 -4.14
C THR A 220 -12.29 21.15 -4.19
N GLY A 221 -11.90 20.59 -3.04
CA GLY A 221 -10.93 19.50 -2.90
C GLY A 221 -9.64 19.80 -3.63
N ARG A 222 -9.47 19.15 -4.77
CA ARG A 222 -8.26 19.21 -5.60
C ARG A 222 -7.90 20.59 -6.09
N ALA A 223 -8.88 21.46 -6.31
CA ALA A 223 -8.59 22.80 -6.81
C ALA A 223 -7.79 23.60 -5.78
N ALA A 224 -8.17 23.52 -4.51
CA ALA A 224 -7.47 24.16 -3.40
C ALA A 224 -6.05 23.60 -3.20
N VAL A 225 -5.86 22.29 -3.33
CA VAL A 225 -4.54 21.64 -3.13
C VAL A 225 -3.46 22.16 -4.10
N ARG A 226 -3.84 22.73 -5.25
CA ARG A 226 -2.88 23.36 -6.19
C ARG A 226 -2.18 24.58 -5.60
N GLU A 227 -2.77 25.24 -4.61
CA GLU A 227 -2.14 26.38 -3.91
C GLU A 227 -0.85 25.97 -3.19
N LEU A 228 -0.65 24.66 -2.93
CA LEU A 228 0.51 24.10 -2.24
C LEU A 228 1.57 23.48 -3.18
N ASP A 229 1.45 23.74 -4.49
CA ASP A 229 2.27 23.11 -5.54
C ASP A 229 2.22 21.57 -5.54
N ILE A 230 1.19 21.00 -4.91
CA ILE A 230 0.92 19.56 -4.94
C ILE A 230 0.17 19.28 -6.24
N PRO A 231 0.74 18.47 -7.15
CA PRO A 231 0.06 18.14 -8.39
C PRO A 231 -1.28 17.46 -8.06
N PRO A 232 -2.37 17.78 -8.79
CA PRO A 232 -3.68 17.17 -8.52
C PRO A 232 -3.67 15.65 -8.73
N GLY A 233 -2.60 15.11 -9.32
CA GLY A 233 -2.37 13.69 -9.45
C GLY A 233 -3.36 13.01 -10.41
N LYS A 234 -3.37 11.68 -10.42
CA LYS A 234 -4.24 10.85 -11.28
C LYS A 234 -5.51 10.35 -10.57
N LEU A 235 -5.67 10.62 -9.28
CA LEU A 235 -6.83 10.20 -8.49
C LEU A 235 -8.17 10.70 -9.11
N GLY A 236 -9.33 10.24 -8.62
CA GLY A 236 -10.60 10.88 -8.95
C GLY A 236 -10.91 12.05 -8.00
N ARG A 237 -12.16 12.44 -7.80
CA ARG A 237 -12.52 13.61 -6.96
C ARG A 237 -11.94 13.48 -5.53
N LEU A 238 -11.37 14.55 -4.97
CA LEU A 238 -10.91 14.54 -3.56
C LEU A 238 -12.10 14.90 -2.66
N GLY A 239 -12.43 14.00 -1.73
CA GLY A 239 -13.33 14.29 -0.62
C GLY A 239 -12.53 14.54 0.66
N VAL A 240 -12.88 15.58 1.41
CA VAL A 240 -12.27 15.89 2.71
C VAL A 240 -13.27 15.60 3.82
N ALA A 241 -12.94 14.63 4.67
CA ALA A 241 -13.75 14.20 5.79
C ALA A 241 -13.22 14.84 7.08
N GLU A 242 -13.84 15.93 7.51
CA GLU A 242 -13.40 16.69 8.68
C GLU A 242 -13.86 16.05 10.00
N ASN A 243 -12.90 15.80 10.90
CA ASN A 243 -13.18 15.43 12.27
C ASN A 243 -13.57 16.67 13.11
N THR A 244 -14.51 16.48 14.02
CA THR A 244 -14.97 17.48 14.99
C THR A 244 -15.09 16.83 16.36
N ASP A 245 -15.40 17.63 17.39
CA ASP A 245 -15.64 17.11 18.75
C ASP A 245 -16.77 16.06 18.80
N GLU A 246 -17.65 16.05 17.81
CA GLU A 246 -18.83 15.17 17.74
C GLU A 246 -18.67 14.06 16.69
N VAL A 247 -17.67 14.13 15.81
CA VAL A 247 -17.55 13.25 14.64
C VAL A 247 -16.10 12.83 14.40
N HIS A 248 -15.86 11.51 14.41
CA HIS A 248 -14.63 10.90 13.95
C HIS A 248 -14.86 10.18 12.61
N ASN A 249 -14.08 10.54 11.60
CA ASN A 249 -14.14 9.92 10.28
C ASN A 249 -13.02 8.91 10.10
N ILE A 250 -13.32 7.81 9.43
CA ILE A 250 -12.34 6.82 8.98
C ILE A 250 -12.68 6.37 7.55
N VAL A 251 -11.67 5.99 6.78
CA VAL A 251 -11.80 5.66 5.35
C VAL A 251 -11.49 4.19 5.14
N VAL A 252 -12.25 3.52 4.28
CA VAL A 252 -12.02 2.14 3.83
C VAL A 252 -12.24 2.04 2.32
N CYS A 253 -11.77 0.96 1.70
CA CYS A 253 -12.25 0.53 0.40
C CYS A 253 -12.61 -0.94 0.50
N THR A 254 -13.89 -1.25 0.69
CA THR A 254 -14.34 -2.63 0.93
C THR A 254 -14.11 -3.56 -0.26
N LEU A 255 -14.01 -3.00 -1.47
CA LEU A 255 -13.89 -3.77 -2.73
C LEU A 255 -12.45 -4.04 -3.16
N CYS A 256 -11.48 -3.25 -2.71
CA CYS A 256 -10.07 -3.42 -3.06
C CYS A 256 -9.15 -2.69 -2.07
N SER A 257 -8.63 -1.54 -2.47
CA SER A 257 -7.61 -0.77 -1.76
C SER A 257 -7.55 0.69 -2.24
N CYS A 258 -8.66 1.23 -2.77
CA CYS A 258 -8.72 2.61 -3.29
C CYS A 258 -8.24 3.62 -2.24
N TYR A 259 -7.14 4.33 -2.55
CA TYR A 259 -6.47 5.22 -1.62
C TYR A 259 -6.02 6.51 -2.32
N PRO A 260 -5.95 7.67 -1.64
CA PRO A 260 -5.46 8.92 -2.25
C PRO A 260 -3.92 8.91 -2.40
N HIS A 261 -3.39 8.05 -3.27
CA HIS A 261 -1.95 7.82 -3.43
C HIS A 261 -1.09 9.08 -3.57
N ASP A 262 -1.51 10.03 -4.42
CA ASP A 262 -0.76 11.27 -4.66
C ASP A 262 -0.64 12.17 -3.41
N LEU A 263 -1.48 11.94 -2.40
CA LEU A 263 -1.52 12.73 -1.15
C LEU A 263 -1.01 11.96 0.06
N LEU A 264 -1.32 10.67 0.15
CA LEU A 264 -1.05 9.84 1.34
C LEU A 264 -0.04 8.72 1.10
N GLY A 265 0.50 8.59 -0.12
CA GLY A 265 1.40 7.48 -0.48
C GLY A 265 0.65 6.15 -0.70
N ASN A 266 1.36 5.03 -0.63
CA ASN A 266 0.71 3.71 -0.74
C ASN A 266 -0.13 3.41 0.51
N PRO A 267 -1.30 2.75 0.36
CA PRO A 267 -2.07 2.31 1.51
C PRO A 267 -1.21 1.33 2.34
N PRO A 268 -1.23 1.47 3.67
CA PRO A 268 -0.53 0.55 4.56
C PRO A 268 -1.11 -0.87 4.44
N TRP A 269 -0.34 -1.89 4.81
CA TRP A 269 -0.73 -3.29 4.61
C TRP A 269 -2.01 -3.68 5.31
N TRP A 270 -2.20 -3.24 6.55
CA TRP A 270 -3.43 -3.47 7.31
C TRP A 270 -4.68 -2.94 6.59
N TYR A 271 -4.56 -1.89 5.78
CA TYR A 271 -5.69 -1.32 5.02
C TYR A 271 -6.18 -2.27 3.92
N ARG A 272 -5.29 -3.12 3.42
CA ARG A 272 -5.55 -4.07 2.33
C ARG A 272 -6.07 -5.42 2.83
N THR A 273 -6.09 -5.67 4.14
CA THR A 273 -6.58 -6.93 4.68
C THR A 273 -8.10 -6.99 4.66
N ASP A 274 -8.65 -8.19 4.43
CA ASP A 274 -10.10 -8.38 4.46
C ASP A 274 -10.65 -8.22 5.88
N GLY A 275 -9.85 -8.55 6.91
CA GLY A 275 -10.19 -8.31 8.31
C GLY A 275 -10.51 -6.84 8.58
N TYR A 276 -9.64 -5.91 8.15
CA TYR A 276 -9.93 -4.49 8.25
C TYR A 276 -11.16 -4.10 7.44
N LYS A 277 -11.19 -4.45 6.15
CA LYS A 277 -12.26 -4.05 5.22
C LYS A 277 -13.66 -4.44 5.71
N GLN A 278 -13.80 -5.66 6.25
CA GLN A 278 -15.07 -6.17 6.72
C GLN A 278 -15.44 -5.59 8.08
N ARG A 279 -14.48 -5.56 9.02
CA ARG A 279 -14.78 -5.20 10.41
C ARG A 279 -14.98 -3.70 10.60
N ILE A 280 -14.27 -2.85 9.87
CA ILE A 280 -14.40 -1.40 10.03
C ILE A 280 -15.79 -0.88 9.64
N VAL A 281 -16.50 -1.54 8.72
CA VAL A 281 -17.85 -1.15 8.31
C VAL A 281 -18.95 -1.71 9.21
N THR A 282 -18.68 -2.78 9.97
CA THR A 282 -19.65 -3.41 10.88
C THR A 282 -19.46 -2.98 12.34
N GLU A 283 -18.22 -2.88 12.79
CA GLU A 283 -17.82 -2.59 14.18
C GLU A 283 -16.76 -1.48 14.22
N PRO A 284 -17.03 -0.27 13.69
CA PRO A 284 -16.02 0.76 13.50
C PRO A 284 -15.30 1.16 14.79
N ARG A 285 -16.04 1.42 15.88
CA ARG A 285 -15.46 1.85 17.16
C ARG A 285 -14.56 0.77 17.77
N ALA A 286 -14.99 -0.49 17.74
CA ALA A 286 -14.20 -1.60 18.26
C ALA A 286 -12.95 -1.84 17.40
N THR A 287 -13.08 -1.76 16.08
CA THR A 287 -11.94 -1.87 15.16
C THR A 287 -10.92 -0.77 15.41
N ILE A 288 -11.36 0.49 15.57
CA ILE A 288 -10.46 1.62 15.85
C ILE A 288 -9.72 1.43 17.18
N ARG A 289 -10.42 1.01 18.23
CA ARG A 289 -9.82 0.71 19.52
C ARG A 289 -8.78 -0.40 19.41
N ASP A 290 -9.15 -1.53 18.83
CA ASP A 290 -8.33 -2.74 18.85
C ASP A 290 -7.11 -2.64 17.92
N MET A 291 -7.24 -1.99 16.76
CA MET A 291 -6.17 -1.92 15.76
C MET A 291 -5.26 -0.71 15.92
N PHE A 292 -5.77 0.40 16.47
CA PHE A 292 -5.05 1.68 16.50
C PHE A 292 -4.89 2.24 17.91
N ASP A 293 -5.30 1.50 18.94
CA ASP A 293 -5.25 1.91 20.35
C ASP A 293 -5.91 3.29 20.59
N LEU A 294 -7.00 3.54 19.86
CA LEU A 294 -7.74 4.81 19.92
C LEU A 294 -9.14 4.58 20.50
N ASP A 295 -9.30 4.93 21.78
CA ASP A 295 -10.62 4.89 22.41
C ASP A 295 -11.37 6.21 22.20
N LEU A 296 -12.49 6.13 21.48
CA LEU A 296 -13.35 7.27 21.18
C LEU A 296 -14.50 7.30 22.17
N ALA A 297 -14.77 8.48 22.74
CA ALA A 297 -15.90 8.69 23.65
C ALA A 297 -17.23 8.26 23.03
N ASP A 298 -18.14 7.74 23.86
CA ASP A 298 -19.38 7.10 23.41
C ASP A 298 -20.30 8.03 22.61
N ASP A 299 -20.25 9.33 22.89
CA ASP A 299 -21.02 10.39 22.24
C ASP A 299 -20.42 10.86 20.91
N VAL A 300 -19.17 10.51 20.59
CA VAL A 300 -18.54 10.82 19.29
C VAL A 300 -19.09 9.88 18.23
N GLN A 301 -19.74 10.41 17.20
CA GLN A 301 -20.19 9.62 16.05
C GLN A 301 -19.01 9.14 15.22
N VAL A 302 -18.93 7.84 14.91
CA VAL A 302 -17.97 7.32 13.93
C VAL A 302 -18.60 7.26 12.54
N ARG A 303 -17.99 7.91 11.55
CA ARG A 303 -18.40 7.91 10.14
C ARG A 303 -17.38 7.16 9.29
N VAL A 304 -17.84 6.09 8.64
CA VAL A 304 -17.00 5.28 7.75
C VAL A 304 -17.24 5.69 6.30
N HIS A 305 -16.18 6.10 5.63
CA HIS A 305 -16.18 6.50 4.22
C HIS A 305 -15.66 5.37 3.35
N ASP A 306 -16.57 4.65 2.68
CA ASP A 306 -16.20 3.57 1.77
C ASP A 306 -15.93 4.09 0.36
N SER A 307 -14.70 3.92 -0.11
CA SER A 307 -14.17 4.44 -1.38
C SER A 307 -14.56 3.56 -2.57
N THR A 308 -15.87 3.45 -2.83
CA THR A 308 -16.48 2.62 -3.90
C THR A 308 -16.67 3.34 -5.23
N SER A 309 -16.40 4.65 -5.28
CA SER A 309 -16.57 5.50 -6.47
C SER A 309 -15.24 6.09 -6.96
N ASP A 310 -15.30 7.10 -7.83
CA ASP A 310 -14.13 7.90 -8.21
C ASP A 310 -13.70 8.88 -7.10
N VAL A 311 -14.44 9.00 -5.99
CA VAL A 311 -14.02 9.81 -4.85
C VAL A 311 -12.87 9.13 -4.12
N ARG A 312 -11.88 9.91 -3.70
CA ARG A 312 -10.78 9.50 -2.83
C ARG A 312 -10.82 10.38 -1.59
N TRP A 313 -10.98 9.76 -0.44
CA TRP A 313 -11.17 10.46 0.83
C TRP A 313 -9.84 10.69 1.54
N MET A 314 -9.69 11.89 2.11
CA MET A 314 -8.67 12.21 3.09
C MET A 314 -9.38 12.72 4.35
N VAL A 315 -8.98 12.20 5.51
CA VAL A 315 -9.47 12.73 6.79
C VAL A 315 -8.72 14.01 7.11
N LEU A 316 -9.45 15.07 7.45
CA LEU A 316 -8.87 16.27 8.06
C LEU A 316 -9.03 16.15 9.58
N PRO A 317 -7.96 15.77 10.32
CA PRO A 317 -8.04 15.64 11.76
C PRO A 317 -8.23 16.99 12.46
N GLN A 318 -8.64 16.97 13.72
CA GLN A 318 -8.65 18.16 14.56
C GLN A 318 -7.22 18.58 14.91
N ARG A 319 -6.98 19.89 14.99
CA ARG A 319 -5.69 20.43 15.44
C ARG A 319 -5.50 20.08 16.93
N PRO A 320 -4.40 19.41 17.31
CA PRO A 320 -4.12 19.12 18.71
C PRO A 320 -3.95 20.40 19.53
N ALA A 321 -4.43 20.39 20.78
CA ALA A 321 -4.20 21.48 21.73
C ALA A 321 -2.69 21.63 22.05
N GLY A 322 -2.25 22.85 22.37
CA GLY A 322 -0.84 23.13 22.68
C GLY A 322 0.06 23.33 21.45
N THR A 323 -0.55 23.40 20.26
CA THR A 323 0.16 23.63 18.99
C THR A 323 0.00 25.06 18.46
N GLU A 324 -0.60 25.97 19.23
CA GLU A 324 -1.09 27.29 18.75
C GLU A 324 0.03 28.17 18.14
N GLY A 325 1.25 28.06 18.65
CA GLY A 325 2.42 28.81 18.18
C GLY A 325 3.29 28.11 17.13
N MET A 326 2.95 26.87 16.74
CA MET A 326 3.71 26.11 15.76
C MET A 326 3.54 26.69 14.35
N SER A 327 4.64 26.70 13.59
CA SER A 327 4.65 26.97 12.16
C SER A 327 3.97 25.86 11.37
N GLU A 328 3.66 26.13 10.10
CA GLU A 328 3.06 25.14 9.20
C GLU A 328 3.95 23.90 9.03
N ASP A 329 5.27 24.08 8.96
CA ASP A 329 6.24 22.99 8.84
C ASP A 329 6.38 22.17 10.12
N GLU A 330 6.15 22.77 11.29
CA GLU A 330 6.13 22.04 12.58
C GLU A 330 4.82 21.28 12.79
N LEU A 331 3.71 21.74 12.18
CA LEU A 331 2.41 21.07 12.21
C LEU A 331 2.32 19.90 11.22
N ALA A 332 3.08 19.94 10.11
CA ALA A 332 3.09 18.94 9.04
C ALA A 332 4.09 17.80 9.30
#